data_AF-A0A7G5FC88-F1
#
_entry.id   AF-A0A7G5FC88-F1
#
_cell.length_a   1.000
_cell.length_b   1.000
_cell.length_c   1.000
_cell.angle_alpha   90.00
_cell.angle_beta   90.00
_cell.angle_gamma   90.00
#
_symmetry.space_group_name_H-M   'P 1'
#
loop_
_entity.id
_entity.type
_entity.pdbx_description
1 polymer ?
#
loop_
_entity_poly.entity_id
_entity_poly.type
_entity_poly.pdbx_seq_one_letter_code
_entity_poly.pdbx_strand_id
1 'polypeptide(L)'
;MAYRTLKAQFHAKGEQGANELYRRRIDSESTLKWEFLIGQDPAFCVLTPELVLLHERVFLLDKAISTLWSQLPLGASVGYLNTLLVREIEATNDIEDVRSTRQEITEALRAKLDDGGSKKRFQELARLYKALLGQKYPIPQDAKGIRVIFDAVTDGELETDDLIEGPLFRLGSTHIMGGTKVIHQGLPASVIESRIEDVIAVLNSTDVPGLIAAMVSHFMFEYIHPFYDGNGRTGRFLMAQKLQTVVSTGSALTLSSSINVAKHRYYKAFENAEHKLNRGDLTPFVTEMLNFLLESQGEMLRDLEARKLLFDDLSERIHGRNADSAKQVRQNQELFILGQVWLFDETRVIQLDELAAQFKETKQTIRNDLSVLEDAGLVKISSPRPLTITLTEEACRELGLKDG
;
A
#
# COMPACT_ATOMS: atom_id res chain seq x y z
N MET A 1 -20.72 -10.72 -22.50
CA MET A 1 -19.93 -11.97 -22.45
C MET A 1 -18.63 -11.67 -21.75
N ALA A 2 -18.14 -12.57 -20.88
CA ALA A 2 -16.88 -12.38 -20.15
C ALA A 2 -15.69 -12.22 -21.12
N TYR A 3 -14.71 -11.40 -20.75
CA TYR A 3 -13.52 -11.18 -21.57
C TYR A 3 -12.68 -12.46 -21.69
N ARG A 4 -12.63 -13.03 -22.90
CA ARG A 4 -11.87 -14.25 -23.17
C ARG A 4 -10.42 -13.93 -23.53
N THR A 5 -9.44 -14.58 -22.91
CA THR A 5 -8.02 -14.40 -23.27
C THR A 5 -7.73 -14.92 -24.68
N LEU A 6 -6.72 -14.37 -25.36
CA LEU A 6 -6.32 -14.83 -26.70
C LEU A 6 -5.83 -16.29 -26.68
N LYS A 7 -5.15 -16.70 -25.60
CA LYS A 7 -4.80 -18.11 -25.34
C LYS A 7 -6.03 -19.01 -25.28
N ALA A 8 -7.05 -18.64 -24.51
CA ALA A 8 -8.28 -19.42 -24.42
C ALA A 8 -9.05 -19.47 -25.74
N GLN A 9 -8.96 -18.40 -26.54
CA GLN A 9 -9.54 -18.36 -27.89
C GLN A 9 -8.78 -19.28 -28.85
N PHE A 10 -7.45 -19.28 -28.82
CA PHE A 10 -6.61 -20.18 -29.62
C PHE A 10 -6.98 -21.64 -29.38
N HIS A 11 -7.12 -22.05 -28.11
CA HIS A 11 -7.49 -23.43 -27.79
C HIS A 11 -8.88 -23.84 -28.27
N ALA A 12 -9.81 -22.90 -28.48
CA ALA A 12 -11.18 -23.23 -28.88
C ALA A 12 -11.50 -23.00 -30.35
N LYS A 13 -10.82 -22.07 -31.03
CA LYS A 13 -11.06 -21.73 -32.44
C LYS A 13 -9.81 -21.83 -33.32
N GLY A 14 -8.72 -22.37 -32.78
CA GLY A 14 -7.44 -22.45 -33.46
C GLY A 14 -6.78 -21.08 -33.67
N GLU A 15 -5.67 -21.11 -34.40
CA GLU A 15 -4.85 -19.94 -34.68
C GLU A 15 -5.61 -18.84 -35.44
N GLN A 16 -6.38 -19.22 -36.48
CA GLN A 16 -7.15 -18.26 -37.27
C GLN A 16 -8.14 -17.48 -36.38
N GLY A 17 -8.91 -18.17 -35.55
CA GLY A 17 -9.89 -17.53 -34.68
C GLY A 17 -9.26 -16.68 -33.56
N ALA A 18 -8.03 -16.98 -33.15
CA ALA A 18 -7.26 -16.14 -32.23
C ALA A 18 -6.71 -14.89 -32.95
N ASN A 19 -6.21 -15.03 -34.18
CA ASN A 19 -5.70 -13.92 -34.98
C ASN A 19 -6.81 -12.93 -35.37
N GLU A 20 -8.00 -13.41 -35.71
CA GLU A 20 -9.18 -12.57 -35.95
C GLU A 20 -9.57 -11.79 -34.68
N LEU A 21 -9.58 -12.44 -33.51
CA LEU A 21 -9.87 -11.79 -32.24
C LEU A 21 -8.80 -10.76 -31.88
N TYR A 22 -7.51 -11.09 -32.07
CA TYR A 22 -6.39 -10.19 -31.83
C TYR A 22 -6.50 -8.93 -32.70
N ARG A 23 -6.66 -9.07 -34.02
CA ARG A 23 -6.82 -7.92 -34.94
C ARG A 23 -7.97 -7.02 -34.54
N ARG A 24 -9.15 -7.61 -34.26
CA ARG A 24 -10.30 -6.84 -33.81
C ARG A 24 -10.03 -6.05 -32.51
N ARG A 25 -9.23 -6.60 -31.59
CA ARG A 25 -8.87 -5.92 -30.34
C ARG A 25 -7.84 -4.84 -30.58
N ILE A 26 -6.71 -5.18 -31.17
CA ILE A 26 -5.64 -4.21 -31.37
C ILE A 26 -6.12 -3.08 -32.30
N ASP A 27 -6.92 -3.33 -33.32
CA ASP A 27 -7.40 -2.28 -34.24
C ASP A 27 -8.65 -1.53 -33.73
N SER A 28 -9.14 -1.82 -32.52
CA SER A 28 -10.28 -1.10 -31.94
C SER A 28 -9.89 0.32 -31.53
N GLU A 29 -10.79 1.28 -31.76
CA GLU A 29 -10.67 2.67 -31.27
C GLU A 29 -10.60 2.76 -29.74
N SER A 30 -11.11 1.74 -29.04
CA SER A 30 -11.09 1.66 -27.57
C SER A 30 -9.79 1.10 -27.00
N THR A 31 -8.78 0.83 -27.84
CA THR A 31 -7.55 0.15 -27.42
C THR A 31 -6.42 1.14 -27.16
N LEU A 32 -5.92 1.11 -25.94
CA LEU A 32 -4.66 1.72 -25.55
C LEU A 32 -3.51 0.82 -26.02
N LYS A 33 -2.50 1.40 -26.67
CA LYS A 33 -1.34 0.69 -27.22
C LYS A 33 -0.06 1.30 -26.72
N TRP A 34 0.95 0.47 -26.53
CA TRP A 34 2.29 0.89 -26.18
C TRP A 34 3.31 0.22 -27.10
N GLU A 35 4.38 0.95 -27.42
CA GLU A 35 5.53 0.40 -28.17
C GLU A 35 6.34 -0.62 -27.33
N PHE A 36 6.01 -0.73 -26.04
CA PHE A 36 6.56 -1.73 -25.14
C PHE A 36 6.19 -3.15 -25.61
N LEU A 37 7.19 -4.00 -25.81
CA LEU A 37 7.00 -5.35 -26.33
C LEU A 37 6.96 -6.40 -25.21
N ILE A 38 5.94 -7.25 -25.25
CA ILE A 38 5.83 -8.47 -24.44
C ILE A 38 6.11 -9.65 -25.37
N GLY A 39 7.28 -10.26 -25.20
CA GLY A 39 7.84 -11.16 -26.20
C GLY A 39 8.10 -10.43 -27.52
N GLN A 40 7.24 -10.65 -28.52
CA GLN A 40 7.32 -10.04 -29.85
C GLN A 40 6.10 -9.17 -30.19
N ASP A 41 5.08 -9.16 -29.33
CA ASP A 41 3.84 -8.43 -29.57
C ASP A 41 3.83 -7.14 -28.73
N PRO A 42 3.33 -6.01 -29.26
CA PRO A 42 3.17 -4.79 -28.49
C PRO A 42 2.13 -4.97 -27.39
N ALA A 43 2.38 -4.35 -26.24
CA ALA A 43 1.43 -4.32 -25.15
C ALA A 43 0.20 -3.48 -25.54
N PHE A 44 -0.98 -3.95 -25.18
CA PHE A 44 -2.22 -3.19 -25.37
C PHE A 44 -3.26 -3.51 -24.30
N CYS A 45 -4.20 -2.60 -24.09
CA CYS A 45 -5.34 -2.77 -23.18
C CYS A 45 -6.61 -2.24 -23.84
N VAL A 46 -7.64 -3.07 -23.94
CA VAL A 46 -8.92 -2.70 -24.53
C VAL A 46 -9.83 -2.13 -23.45
N LEU A 47 -10.34 -0.90 -23.65
CA LEU A 47 -11.31 -0.29 -22.74
C LEU A 47 -12.68 -0.94 -22.90
N THR A 48 -12.89 -2.05 -22.18
CA THR A 48 -14.14 -2.81 -22.20
C THR A 48 -15.20 -2.18 -21.29
N PRO A 49 -16.50 -2.48 -21.51
CA PRO A 49 -17.55 -2.09 -20.56
C PRO A 49 -17.31 -2.60 -19.14
N GLU A 50 -16.67 -3.76 -18.99
CA GLU A 50 -16.28 -4.31 -17.69
C GLU A 50 -15.26 -3.43 -16.98
N LEU A 51 -14.19 -3.01 -17.67
CA LEU A 51 -13.21 -2.07 -17.12
C LEU A 51 -13.85 -0.73 -16.77
N VAL A 52 -14.75 -0.20 -17.60
CA VAL A 52 -15.46 1.06 -17.30
C VAL A 52 -16.28 0.94 -16.01
N LEU A 53 -17.00 -0.17 -15.82
CA LEU A 53 -17.76 -0.43 -14.60
C LEU A 53 -16.84 -0.61 -13.38
N LEU A 54 -15.68 -1.26 -13.54
CA LEU A 54 -14.69 -1.37 -12.45
C LEU A 54 -14.13 -0.01 -12.04
N HIS A 55 -13.81 0.86 -13.01
CA HIS A 55 -13.41 2.24 -12.74
C HIS A 55 -14.47 2.98 -11.91
N GLU A 56 -15.73 2.96 -12.36
CA GLU A 56 -16.82 3.61 -11.64
C GLU A 56 -16.94 3.10 -10.19
N ARG A 57 -16.87 1.77 -10.00
CA ARG A 57 -16.97 1.17 -8.67
C ARG A 57 -15.81 1.55 -7.75
N VAL A 58 -14.58 1.57 -8.27
CA VAL A 58 -13.39 2.01 -7.52
C VAL A 58 -13.58 3.47 -7.04
N PHE A 59 -14.07 4.35 -7.91
CA PHE A 59 -14.32 5.75 -7.53
C PHE A 59 -15.47 5.91 -6.53
N LEU A 60 -16.54 5.12 -6.66
CA LEU A 60 -17.66 5.15 -5.71
C LEU A 60 -17.22 4.69 -4.31
N LEU A 61 -16.42 3.62 -4.22
CA LEU A 61 -15.86 3.17 -2.94
C LEU A 61 -14.86 4.18 -2.38
N ASP A 62 -13.96 4.73 -3.20
CA ASP A 62 -13.00 5.75 -2.75
C ASP A 62 -13.71 7.00 -2.20
N LYS A 63 -14.82 7.41 -2.83
CA LYS A 63 -15.66 8.50 -2.35
C LYS A 63 -16.31 8.16 -1.00
N ALA A 64 -16.83 6.94 -0.83
CA ALA A 64 -17.41 6.49 0.44
C ALA A 64 -16.36 6.48 1.56
N ILE A 65 -15.18 5.91 1.29
CA ILE A 65 -14.02 5.90 2.19
C ILE A 65 -13.64 7.33 2.58
N SER A 66 -13.46 8.21 1.61
CA SER A 66 -13.07 9.61 1.84
C SER A 66 -14.12 10.39 2.66
N THR A 67 -15.41 10.10 2.43
CA THR A 67 -16.52 10.71 3.18
C THR A 67 -16.55 10.26 4.64
N LEU A 68 -16.26 8.99 4.89
CA LEU A 68 -16.19 8.46 6.24
C LEU A 68 -14.93 8.94 6.96
N TRP A 69 -13.79 8.97 6.25
CA TRP A 69 -12.52 9.44 6.76
C TRP A 69 -12.58 10.90 7.22
N SER A 70 -13.26 11.78 6.48
CA SER A 70 -13.39 13.20 6.84
C SER A 70 -14.19 13.46 8.12
N GLN A 71 -14.93 12.47 8.61
CA GLN A 71 -15.68 12.53 9.87
C GLN A 71 -14.82 12.12 11.08
N LEU A 72 -13.63 11.56 10.86
CA LEU A 72 -12.74 11.12 11.93
C LEU A 72 -11.92 12.31 12.47
N PRO A 73 -11.69 12.37 13.79
CA PRO A 73 -10.71 13.31 14.35
C PRO A 73 -9.33 13.11 13.71
N LEU A 74 -8.51 14.18 13.71
CA LEU A 74 -7.18 14.13 13.11
C LEU A 74 -6.31 13.02 13.71
N GLY A 75 -6.35 12.82 15.03
CA GLY A 75 -5.59 11.75 15.70
C GLY A 75 -6.00 10.35 15.24
N ALA A 76 -7.31 10.07 15.13
CA ALA A 76 -7.84 8.82 14.61
C ALA A 76 -7.45 8.60 13.14
N SER A 77 -7.57 9.64 12.30
CA SER A 77 -7.13 9.61 10.90
C SER A 77 -5.64 9.24 10.77
N VAL A 78 -4.77 9.89 11.56
CA VAL A 78 -3.32 9.63 11.55
C VAL A 78 -3.00 8.22 12.06
N GLY A 79 -3.66 7.79 13.15
CA GLY A 79 -3.50 6.43 13.69
C GLY A 79 -3.87 5.37 12.66
N TYR A 80 -5.02 5.52 12.01
CA TYR A 80 -5.47 4.58 11.00
C TYR A 80 -4.57 4.55 9.77
N LEU A 81 -4.06 5.70 9.35
CA LEU A 81 -3.08 5.79 8.28
C LEU A 81 -1.77 5.05 8.61
N ASN A 82 -1.29 5.14 9.86
CA ASN A 82 -0.13 4.36 10.29
C ASN A 82 -0.43 2.85 10.26
N THR A 83 -1.65 2.45 10.66
CA THR A 83 -2.10 1.04 10.54
C THR A 83 -2.06 0.57 9.08
N LEU A 84 -2.54 1.37 8.13
CA LEU A 84 -2.46 1.05 6.70
C LEU A 84 -1.01 0.93 6.21
N LEU A 85 -0.13 1.85 6.64
CA LEU A 85 1.29 1.81 6.30
C LEU A 85 1.98 0.55 6.84
N VAL A 86 1.69 0.14 8.08
CA VAL A 86 2.24 -1.08 8.65
C VAL A 86 1.80 -2.29 7.82
N ARG A 87 0.50 -2.39 7.50
CA ARG A 87 -0.06 -3.47 6.68
C ARG A 87 0.52 -3.50 5.27
N GLU A 88 0.68 -2.34 4.63
CA GLU A 88 1.26 -2.23 3.29
C GLU A 88 2.72 -2.70 3.25
N ILE A 89 3.54 -2.24 4.21
CA ILE A 89 4.95 -2.63 4.31
C ILE A 89 5.10 -4.11 4.70
N GLU A 90 4.26 -4.61 5.61
CA GLU A 90 4.22 -6.03 5.98
C GLU A 90 3.87 -6.88 4.76
N ALA A 91 2.77 -6.56 4.07
CA ALA A 91 2.31 -7.30 2.91
C ALA A 91 3.30 -7.28 1.75
N THR A 92 3.92 -6.12 1.46
CA THR A 92 4.91 -6.02 0.37
C THR A 92 6.18 -6.83 0.67
N ASN A 93 6.59 -6.90 1.92
CA ASN A 93 7.72 -7.74 2.34
C ASN A 93 7.36 -9.22 2.29
N ASP A 94 6.19 -9.59 2.82
CA ASP A 94 5.69 -10.96 2.81
C ASP A 94 5.58 -11.53 1.39
N ILE A 95 5.15 -10.72 0.41
CA ILE A 95 5.07 -11.14 -1.00
C ILE A 95 6.45 -11.58 -1.53
N GLU A 96 7.53 -10.91 -1.11
CA GLU A 96 8.91 -11.27 -1.50
C GLU A 96 9.61 -12.19 -0.48
N ASP A 97 8.87 -12.81 0.44
CA ASP A 97 9.40 -13.66 1.52
C ASP A 97 10.46 -12.96 2.42
N VAL A 98 10.43 -11.62 2.46
CA VAL A 98 11.29 -10.80 3.33
C VAL A 98 10.72 -10.81 4.74
N ARG A 99 11.46 -11.39 5.69
CA ARG A 99 11.01 -11.44 7.09
C ARG A 99 10.94 -10.05 7.70
N SER A 100 9.75 -9.64 8.11
CA SER A 100 9.54 -8.43 8.90
C SER A 100 8.47 -8.66 9.96
N THR A 101 8.63 -8.03 11.13
CA THR A 101 7.60 -8.01 12.17
C THR A 101 6.90 -6.65 12.18
N ARG A 102 5.62 -6.65 12.58
CA ARG A 102 4.87 -5.39 12.79
C ARG A 102 5.57 -4.43 13.74
N GLN A 103 6.23 -4.98 14.77
CA GLN A 103 7.00 -4.17 15.71
C GLN A 103 8.17 -3.46 15.02
N GLU A 104 8.97 -4.17 14.22
CA GLU A 104 10.08 -3.55 13.46
C GLU A 104 9.58 -2.45 12.53
N ILE A 105 8.50 -2.70 11.78
CA ILE A 105 7.90 -1.72 10.86
C ILE A 105 7.36 -0.50 11.62
N THR A 106 6.68 -0.73 12.75
CA THR A 106 6.18 0.34 13.63
C THR A 106 7.32 1.20 14.16
N GLU A 107 8.40 0.59 14.63
CA GLU A 107 9.59 1.30 15.12
C GLU A 107 10.23 2.12 13.98
N ALA A 108 10.34 1.54 12.79
CA ALA A 108 10.86 2.21 11.59
C ALA A 108 10.01 3.43 11.20
N LEU A 109 8.68 3.31 11.24
CA LEU A 109 7.76 4.43 11.00
C LEU A 109 7.93 5.53 12.05
N ARG A 110 8.15 5.19 13.31
CA ARG A 110 8.26 6.18 14.41
C ARG A 110 9.65 6.82 14.56
N ALA A 111 10.67 6.27 13.91
CA ALA A 111 12.04 6.74 14.03
C ALA A 111 12.20 8.20 13.53
N LYS A 112 12.79 9.06 14.37
CA LYS A 112 13.12 10.46 14.02
C LYS A 112 14.43 10.51 13.21
N LEU A 113 14.62 11.59 12.44
CA LEU A 113 15.80 11.81 11.60
C LEU A 113 17.10 12.03 12.40
N ASP A 114 16.98 12.61 13.60
CA ASP A 114 18.14 13.08 14.40
C ASP A 114 18.39 12.24 15.67
N ASP A 115 17.72 11.11 15.84
CA ASP A 115 18.11 10.18 16.89
C ASP A 115 19.45 9.58 16.48
N GLY A 116 20.56 10.05 17.09
CA GLY A 116 21.93 9.55 16.89
C GLY A 116 22.16 8.08 17.29
N GLY A 117 21.09 7.27 17.27
CA GLY A 117 21.13 5.81 17.37
C GLY A 117 21.38 5.13 16.03
N SER A 118 21.50 3.81 16.06
CA SER A 118 21.66 3.01 14.84
C SER A 118 20.41 3.09 13.96
N LYS A 119 20.63 3.19 12.65
CA LYS A 119 19.59 3.11 11.62
C LYS A 119 18.75 1.85 11.83
N LYS A 120 17.42 1.99 11.85
CA LYS A 120 16.50 0.86 12.01
C LYS A 120 16.29 0.16 10.66
N ARG A 121 16.13 -1.15 10.68
CA ARG A 121 15.73 -1.93 9.49
C ARG A 121 14.41 -1.39 8.94
N PHE A 122 14.27 -1.33 7.61
CA PHE A 122 13.12 -0.73 6.91
C PHE A 122 12.89 0.77 7.13
N GLN A 123 13.80 1.50 7.76
CA GLN A 123 13.61 2.93 8.04
C GLN A 123 13.45 3.76 6.76
N GLU A 124 14.22 3.50 5.71
CA GLU A 124 14.08 4.24 4.44
C GLU A 124 12.79 3.86 3.71
N LEU A 125 12.42 2.58 3.67
CA LEU A 125 11.14 2.12 3.13
C LEU A 125 9.95 2.81 3.84
N ALA A 126 9.97 2.84 5.17
CA ALA A 126 8.96 3.50 5.99
C ALA A 126 8.89 5.01 5.71
N ARG A 127 10.04 5.68 5.55
CA ARG A 127 10.10 7.09 5.15
C ARG A 127 9.53 7.32 3.76
N LEU A 128 9.84 6.42 2.82
CA LEU A 128 9.40 6.51 1.44
C LEU A 128 7.87 6.45 1.35
N TYR A 129 7.24 5.46 2.00
CA TYR A 129 5.77 5.41 2.08
C TYR A 129 5.17 6.58 2.87
N LYS A 130 5.83 7.06 3.93
CA LYS A 130 5.39 8.29 4.62
C LYS A 130 5.47 9.53 3.73
N ALA A 131 6.44 9.60 2.82
CA ALA A 131 6.61 10.72 1.90
C ALA A 131 5.47 10.78 0.87
N LEU A 132 4.87 9.64 0.52
CA LEU A 132 3.63 9.60 -0.28
C LEU A 132 2.52 10.41 0.41
N LEU A 133 2.36 10.29 1.73
CA LEU A 133 1.29 10.98 2.47
C LEU A 133 1.28 12.49 2.30
N GLY A 134 2.46 13.10 2.13
CA GLY A 134 2.61 14.55 1.96
C GLY A 134 2.60 15.02 0.51
N GLN A 135 2.42 14.12 -0.48
CA GLN A 135 2.70 14.36 -1.89
C GLN A 135 4.11 14.95 -2.14
N LYS A 136 5.06 14.62 -1.25
CA LYS A 136 6.43 15.16 -1.29
C LYS A 136 7.35 14.36 -2.20
N TYR A 137 6.87 13.22 -2.70
CA TYR A 137 7.62 12.33 -3.58
C TYR A 137 6.98 12.34 -4.97
N PRO A 138 7.51 13.11 -5.94
CA PRO A 138 6.95 13.18 -7.28
C PRO A 138 7.17 11.86 -8.02
N ILE A 139 6.27 11.55 -8.96
CA ILE A 139 6.45 10.40 -9.86
C ILE A 139 7.83 10.57 -10.56
N PRO A 140 8.64 9.49 -10.67
CA PRO A 140 9.93 9.56 -11.34
C PRO A 140 9.82 10.15 -12.75
N GLN A 141 10.71 11.06 -13.08
CA GLN A 141 10.80 11.70 -14.40
C GLN A 141 11.89 11.08 -15.28
N ASP A 142 12.79 10.31 -14.68
CA ASP A 142 13.91 9.65 -15.34
C ASP A 142 14.30 8.34 -14.63
N ALA A 143 15.20 7.57 -15.24
CA ALA A 143 15.70 6.31 -14.70
C ALA A 143 16.41 6.47 -13.34
N LYS A 144 17.01 7.65 -13.07
CA LYS A 144 17.64 7.96 -11.79
C LYS A 144 16.60 8.05 -10.67
N GLY A 145 15.44 8.64 -10.94
CA GLY A 145 14.32 8.68 -9.99
C GLY A 145 13.87 7.27 -9.56
N ILE A 146 13.81 6.32 -10.50
CA ILE A 146 13.54 4.91 -10.17
C ILE A 146 14.65 4.31 -9.32
N ARG A 147 15.92 4.62 -9.63
CA ARG A 147 17.06 4.14 -8.83
C ARG A 147 17.01 4.65 -7.39
N VAL A 148 16.65 5.91 -7.16
CA VAL A 148 16.50 6.46 -5.79
C VAL A 148 15.42 5.72 -4.99
N ILE A 149 14.28 5.40 -5.63
CA ILE A 149 13.23 4.59 -5.01
C ILE A 149 13.75 3.21 -4.66
N PHE A 150 14.42 2.55 -5.61
CA PHE A 150 15.01 1.23 -5.40
C PHE A 150 15.99 1.21 -4.22
N ASP A 151 16.92 2.16 -4.17
CA ASP A 151 17.92 2.25 -3.09
C ASP A 151 17.24 2.44 -1.73
N ALA A 152 16.15 3.23 -1.65
CA ALA A 152 15.39 3.41 -0.42
C ALA A 152 14.59 2.16 -0.01
N VAL A 153 14.05 1.41 -0.99
CA VAL A 153 13.28 0.19 -0.75
C VAL A 153 14.16 -0.96 -0.25
N THR A 154 15.40 -1.03 -0.74
CA THR A 154 16.34 -2.13 -0.49
C THR A 154 17.44 -1.80 0.51
N ASP A 155 17.38 -0.60 1.10
CA ASP A 155 18.37 -0.11 2.06
C ASP A 155 18.62 -1.10 3.21
N GLY A 156 19.86 -1.58 3.29
CA GLY A 156 20.30 -2.53 4.32
C GLY A 156 19.82 -3.97 4.13
N GLU A 157 19.15 -4.30 3.02
CA GLU A 157 18.54 -5.62 2.77
C GLU A 157 19.21 -6.42 1.66
N LEU A 158 20.05 -5.81 0.81
CA LEU A 158 20.71 -6.51 -0.30
C LEU A 158 21.89 -7.36 0.16
N GLU A 159 22.00 -8.58 -0.38
CA GLU A 159 23.21 -9.38 -0.28
C GLU A 159 24.31 -8.85 -1.23
N THR A 160 25.56 -9.24 -1.00
CA THR A 160 26.71 -8.78 -1.82
C THR A 160 26.53 -9.08 -3.31
N ASP A 161 25.93 -10.23 -3.62
CA ASP A 161 25.71 -10.69 -4.99
C ASP A 161 24.53 -9.97 -5.67
N ASP A 162 23.69 -9.25 -4.92
CA ASP A 162 22.56 -8.46 -5.42
C ASP A 162 22.92 -6.98 -5.64
N LEU A 163 24.18 -6.60 -5.37
CA LEU A 163 24.66 -5.25 -5.60
C LEU A 163 24.71 -4.94 -7.09
N ILE A 164 24.21 -3.76 -7.46
CA ILE A 164 24.15 -3.31 -8.85
C ILE A 164 25.54 -2.91 -9.33
N GLU A 165 26.04 -3.56 -10.39
CA GLU A 165 27.35 -3.24 -10.98
C GLU A 165 27.26 -2.14 -12.05
N GLY A 166 26.10 -2.03 -12.71
CA GLY A 166 25.84 -1.00 -13.71
C GLY A 166 25.60 0.38 -13.08
N PRO A 167 25.56 1.45 -13.89
CA PRO A 167 25.39 2.81 -13.38
C PRO A 167 24.02 3.02 -12.70
N LEU A 168 22.98 2.36 -13.22
CA LEU A 168 21.61 2.44 -12.68
C LEU A 168 20.99 1.06 -12.46
N PHE A 169 21.20 0.12 -13.37
CA PHE A 169 20.55 -1.20 -13.41
C PHE A 169 21.56 -2.34 -13.49
N ARG A 170 21.09 -3.57 -13.29
CA ARG A 170 21.94 -4.78 -13.38
C ARG A 170 22.58 -4.93 -14.76
N LEU A 171 23.77 -5.53 -14.80
CA LEU A 171 24.42 -5.94 -16.06
C LEU A 171 24.22 -7.44 -16.36
N GLY A 172 23.99 -8.25 -15.35
CA GLY A 172 23.72 -9.69 -15.45
C GLY A 172 22.26 -10.02 -15.76
N SER A 173 21.97 -11.31 -15.96
CA SER A 173 20.62 -11.84 -16.18
C SER A 173 19.97 -12.27 -14.87
N THR A 174 18.64 -12.14 -14.78
CA THR A 174 17.83 -12.53 -13.62
C THR A 174 16.65 -13.40 -14.04
N HIS A 175 16.16 -14.21 -13.10
CA HIS A 175 15.02 -15.08 -13.28
C HIS A 175 14.06 -14.94 -12.11
N ILE A 176 12.77 -14.79 -12.40
CA ILE A 176 11.70 -14.85 -11.40
C ILE A 176 11.37 -16.31 -11.18
N MET A 177 11.46 -16.76 -9.93
CA MET A 177 11.25 -18.16 -9.55
C MET A 177 9.87 -18.36 -8.93
N GLY A 178 9.17 -19.40 -9.37
CA GLY A 178 7.95 -19.93 -8.74
C GLY A 178 8.25 -21.26 -8.07
N GLY A 179 8.77 -21.21 -6.85
CA GLY A 179 9.39 -22.38 -6.23
C GLY A 179 10.61 -22.82 -7.05
N THR A 180 10.59 -24.02 -7.63
CA THR A 180 11.73 -24.57 -8.40
C THR A 180 11.68 -24.28 -9.90
N LYS A 181 10.64 -23.60 -10.40
CA LYS A 181 10.45 -23.33 -11.83
C LYS A 181 10.73 -21.86 -12.12
N VAL A 182 11.53 -21.58 -13.15
CA VAL A 182 11.62 -20.23 -13.74
C VAL A 182 10.26 -19.87 -14.33
N ILE A 183 9.60 -18.86 -13.74
CA ILE A 183 8.34 -18.31 -14.24
C ILE A 183 8.64 -17.33 -15.38
N HIS A 184 9.60 -16.44 -15.17
CA HIS A 184 9.96 -15.39 -16.12
C HIS A 184 11.47 -15.13 -16.10
N GLN A 185 12.02 -14.70 -17.23
CA GLN A 185 13.40 -14.23 -17.32
C GLN A 185 13.38 -12.73 -17.58
N GLY A 186 14.02 -11.96 -16.71
CA GLY A 186 14.12 -10.51 -16.87
C GLY A 186 14.76 -10.13 -18.21
N LEU A 187 14.47 -8.91 -18.68
CA LEU A 187 14.97 -8.49 -20.00
C LEU A 187 16.51 -8.39 -20.03
N PRO A 188 17.14 -8.54 -21.22
CA PRO A 188 18.57 -8.33 -21.37
C PRO A 188 19.00 -6.93 -20.92
N ALA A 189 20.14 -6.82 -20.25
CA ALA A 189 20.64 -5.55 -19.71
C ALA A 189 20.71 -4.42 -20.74
N SER A 190 21.02 -4.75 -22.00
CA SER A 190 21.13 -3.80 -23.11
C SER A 190 19.83 -3.06 -23.47
N VAL A 191 18.67 -3.53 -23.02
CA VAL A 191 17.37 -2.90 -23.30
C VAL A 191 16.66 -2.39 -22.05
N ILE A 192 17.23 -2.58 -20.85
CA ILE A 192 16.56 -2.20 -19.60
C ILE A 192 16.28 -0.70 -19.57
N GLU A 193 17.29 0.14 -19.88
CA GLU A 193 17.16 1.59 -19.76
C GLU A 193 16.07 2.15 -20.67
N SER A 194 16.05 1.77 -21.96
CA SER A 194 15.00 2.21 -22.88
C SER A 194 13.61 1.69 -22.52
N ARG A 195 13.52 0.46 -21.97
CA ARG A 195 12.23 -0.08 -21.49
C ARG A 195 11.75 0.59 -20.21
N ILE A 196 12.66 1.07 -19.38
CA ILE A 196 12.32 1.87 -18.21
C ILE A 196 11.78 3.25 -18.62
N GLU A 197 12.29 3.84 -19.72
CA GLU A 197 11.70 5.07 -20.28
C GLU A 197 10.23 4.84 -20.70
N ASP A 198 9.89 3.67 -21.26
CA ASP A 198 8.49 3.30 -21.56
C ASP A 198 7.63 3.28 -20.28
N VAL A 199 8.15 2.72 -19.17
CA VAL A 199 7.45 2.71 -17.86
C VAL A 199 7.21 4.14 -17.36
N ILE A 200 8.24 4.99 -17.42
CA ILE A 200 8.18 6.39 -16.98
C ILE A 200 7.17 7.18 -17.83
N ALA A 201 7.13 6.93 -19.13
CA ALA A 201 6.15 7.54 -20.03
C ALA A 201 4.71 7.18 -19.63
N VAL A 202 4.44 5.92 -19.29
CA VAL A 202 3.11 5.49 -18.80
C VAL A 202 2.79 6.11 -17.44
N LEU A 203 3.74 6.11 -16.49
CA LEU A 203 3.55 6.71 -15.18
C LEU A 203 3.18 8.19 -15.25
N ASN A 204 3.77 8.93 -16.19
CA ASN A 204 3.55 10.37 -16.37
C ASN A 204 2.47 10.72 -17.41
N SER A 205 1.90 9.73 -18.09
CA SER A 205 0.89 9.97 -19.13
C SER A 205 -0.39 10.59 -18.57
N THR A 206 -0.89 11.61 -19.28
CA THR A 206 -2.23 12.20 -19.10
C THR A 206 -3.27 11.64 -20.06
N ASP A 207 -2.84 10.87 -21.07
CA ASP A 207 -3.70 10.32 -22.12
C ASP A 207 -4.18 8.91 -21.80
N VAL A 208 -3.62 8.28 -20.76
CA VAL A 208 -4.03 6.98 -20.23
C VAL A 208 -4.80 7.19 -18.92
N PRO A 209 -5.97 6.55 -18.73
CA PRO A 209 -6.68 6.59 -17.45
C PRO A 209 -5.78 6.17 -16.30
N GLY A 210 -5.70 6.98 -15.24
CA GLY A 210 -4.66 6.84 -14.22
C GLY A 210 -4.62 5.49 -13.49
N LEU A 211 -5.77 4.85 -13.27
CA LEU A 211 -5.81 3.48 -12.71
C LEU A 211 -5.16 2.46 -13.65
N ILE A 212 -5.44 2.55 -14.96
CA ILE A 212 -4.83 1.68 -15.97
C ILE A 212 -3.33 1.95 -16.05
N ALA A 213 -2.93 3.22 -16.05
CA ALA A 213 -1.52 3.59 -16.06
C ALA A 213 -0.77 2.97 -14.88
N ALA A 214 -1.33 3.00 -13.66
CA ALA A 214 -0.72 2.35 -12.49
C ALA A 214 -0.51 0.84 -12.68
N MET A 215 -1.54 0.14 -13.16
CA MET A 215 -1.47 -1.33 -13.34
C MET A 215 -0.51 -1.70 -14.48
N VAL A 216 -0.58 -0.98 -15.61
CA VAL A 216 0.27 -1.25 -16.77
C VAL A 216 1.73 -0.93 -16.47
N SER A 217 2.03 0.21 -15.83
CA SER A 217 3.41 0.53 -15.44
C SER A 217 3.97 -0.48 -14.46
N HIS A 218 3.14 -0.98 -13.53
CA HIS A 218 3.54 -2.03 -12.61
C HIS A 218 3.90 -3.32 -13.36
N PHE A 219 3.04 -3.78 -14.27
CA PHE A 219 3.33 -4.93 -15.12
C PHE A 219 4.63 -4.76 -15.91
N MET A 220 4.79 -3.62 -16.60
CA MET A 220 5.96 -3.35 -17.42
C MET A 220 7.24 -3.36 -16.57
N PHE A 221 7.23 -2.74 -15.39
CA PHE A 221 8.38 -2.71 -14.49
C PHE A 221 8.79 -4.12 -14.03
N GLU A 222 7.83 -4.92 -13.56
CA GLU A 222 8.09 -6.30 -13.12
C GLU A 222 8.57 -7.19 -14.27
N TYR A 223 8.01 -6.99 -15.48
CA TYR A 223 8.42 -7.71 -16.69
C TYR A 223 9.85 -7.36 -17.14
N ILE A 224 10.27 -6.10 -17.00
CA ILE A 224 11.68 -5.71 -17.25
C ILE A 224 12.61 -6.38 -16.24
N HIS A 225 12.20 -6.38 -14.96
CA HIS A 225 12.97 -6.87 -13.83
C HIS A 225 14.38 -6.24 -13.77
N PRO A 226 14.48 -4.91 -13.60
CA PRO A 226 15.73 -4.14 -13.82
C PRO A 226 16.84 -4.35 -12.76
N PHE A 227 16.53 -4.97 -11.62
CA PHE A 227 17.46 -5.20 -10.52
C PHE A 227 17.62 -6.70 -10.22
N TYR A 228 18.60 -7.08 -9.39
CA TYR A 228 18.83 -8.47 -8.98
C TYR A 228 17.81 -8.95 -7.95
N ASP A 229 17.55 -8.13 -6.94
CA ASP A 229 16.47 -8.30 -5.96
C ASP A 229 15.69 -6.97 -5.82
N GLY A 230 14.58 -6.95 -5.08
CA GLY A 230 13.86 -5.73 -4.70
C GLY A 230 12.86 -5.22 -5.73
N ASN A 231 12.81 -5.82 -6.93
CA ASN A 231 11.92 -5.44 -8.02
C ASN A 231 10.46 -5.36 -7.55
N GLY A 232 9.91 -6.44 -6.99
CA GLY A 232 8.51 -6.48 -6.55
C GLY A 232 8.12 -5.36 -5.57
N ARG A 233 9.01 -5.09 -4.59
CA ARG A 233 8.79 -4.01 -3.61
C ARG A 233 8.86 -2.63 -4.26
N THR A 234 9.81 -2.40 -5.17
CA THR A 234 9.91 -1.15 -5.95
C THR A 234 8.71 -0.96 -6.89
N GLY A 235 8.29 -2.01 -7.60
CA GLY A 235 7.15 -1.98 -8.50
C GLY A 235 5.84 -1.67 -7.78
N ARG A 236 5.61 -2.27 -6.60
CA ARG A 236 4.43 -1.97 -5.77
C ARG A 236 4.44 -0.55 -5.21
N PHE A 237 5.61 -0.03 -4.82
CA PHE A 237 5.73 1.37 -4.43
C PHE A 237 5.38 2.32 -5.58
N LEU A 238 5.91 2.10 -6.79
CA LEU A 238 5.60 2.90 -7.98
C LEU A 238 4.10 2.84 -8.33
N MET A 239 3.49 1.66 -8.20
CA MET A 239 2.05 1.47 -8.39
C MET A 239 1.24 2.28 -7.37
N ALA A 240 1.56 2.19 -6.08
CA ALA A 240 0.91 2.96 -5.01
C ALA A 240 1.06 4.47 -5.24
N GLN A 241 2.25 4.90 -5.66
CA GLN A 241 2.54 6.30 -5.98
C GLN A 241 1.66 6.81 -7.13
N LYS A 242 1.51 6.05 -8.22
CA LYS A 242 0.62 6.42 -9.32
C LYS A 242 -0.85 6.38 -8.91
N LEU A 243 -1.28 5.39 -8.14
CA LEU A 243 -2.65 5.29 -7.63
C LEU A 243 -3.03 6.51 -6.80
N GLN A 244 -2.12 7.03 -5.98
CA GLN A 244 -2.37 8.19 -5.12
C GLN A 244 -2.73 9.46 -5.91
N THR A 245 -2.37 9.54 -7.19
CA THR A 245 -2.78 10.68 -8.04
C THR A 245 -4.23 10.57 -8.53
N VAL A 246 -4.91 9.48 -8.22
CA VAL A 246 -6.22 9.10 -8.80
C VAL A 246 -7.25 8.79 -7.71
N VAL A 247 -6.84 8.09 -6.65
CA VAL A 247 -7.67 7.73 -5.50
C VAL A 247 -7.06 8.25 -4.21
N SER A 248 -7.84 8.26 -3.13
CA SER A 248 -7.34 8.66 -1.81
C SER A 248 -6.12 7.85 -1.37
N THR A 249 -5.25 8.47 -0.57
CA THR A 249 -4.04 7.83 -0.03
C THR A 249 -4.35 6.53 0.70
N GLY A 250 -5.47 6.47 1.44
CA GLY A 250 -5.90 5.24 2.11
C GLY A 250 -6.16 4.11 1.12
N SER A 251 -6.93 4.37 0.05
CA SER A 251 -7.16 3.39 -1.01
C SER A 251 -5.86 2.93 -1.70
N ALA A 252 -4.96 3.86 -1.99
CA ALA A 252 -3.69 3.57 -2.66
C ALA A 252 -2.75 2.65 -1.85
N LEU A 253 -2.85 2.65 -0.52
CA LEU A 253 -2.02 1.89 0.41
C LEU A 253 -2.63 0.55 0.88
N THR A 254 -3.65 0.04 0.20
CA THR A 254 -4.33 -1.21 0.59
C THR A 254 -4.06 -2.37 -0.34
N LEU A 255 -3.54 -2.09 -1.54
CA LEU A 255 -3.51 -3.06 -2.63
C LEU A 255 -2.57 -4.24 -2.34
N SER A 256 -1.40 -3.99 -1.73
CA SER A 256 -0.46 -5.09 -1.43
C SER A 256 -1.04 -6.06 -0.41
N SER A 257 -1.87 -5.59 0.53
CA SER A 257 -2.54 -6.47 1.51
C SER A 257 -3.46 -7.49 0.83
N SER A 258 -4.31 -7.05 -0.10
CA SER A 258 -5.20 -7.96 -0.84
C SER A 258 -4.43 -8.87 -1.80
N ILE A 259 -3.34 -8.38 -2.41
CA ILE A 259 -2.42 -9.21 -3.19
C ILE A 259 -1.80 -10.31 -2.31
N ASN A 260 -1.32 -9.98 -1.10
CA ASN A 260 -0.70 -10.92 -0.18
C ASN A 260 -1.68 -12.04 0.25
N VAL A 261 -2.96 -11.70 0.47
CA VAL A 261 -3.99 -12.70 0.79
C VAL A 261 -4.21 -13.67 -0.36
N ALA A 262 -4.12 -13.22 -1.62
CA ALA A 262 -4.33 -14.06 -2.80
C ALA A 262 -3.17 -14.04 -3.79
N LYS A 263 -1.93 -14.25 -3.31
CA LYS A 263 -0.69 -14.24 -4.13
C LYS A 263 -0.81 -15.08 -5.41
N HIS A 264 -1.47 -16.22 -5.33
CA HIS A 264 -1.66 -17.11 -6.47
C HIS A 264 -2.43 -16.46 -7.64
N ARG A 265 -3.43 -15.61 -7.36
CA ARG A 265 -4.19 -14.85 -8.39
C ARG A 265 -3.29 -13.81 -9.05
N TYR A 266 -2.49 -13.10 -8.24
CA TYR A 266 -1.54 -12.10 -8.70
C TYR A 266 -0.48 -12.70 -9.64
N TYR A 267 0.24 -13.74 -9.21
CA TYR A 267 1.24 -14.40 -10.08
C TYR A 267 0.61 -15.04 -11.31
N LYS A 268 -0.62 -15.57 -11.21
CA LYS A 268 -1.35 -16.09 -12.38
C LYS A 268 -1.74 -14.98 -13.37
N ALA A 269 -2.02 -13.77 -12.90
CA ALA A 269 -2.28 -12.63 -13.78
C ALA A 269 -1.03 -12.29 -14.61
N PHE A 270 0.16 -12.29 -13.98
CA PHE A 270 1.44 -12.17 -14.68
C PHE A 270 1.66 -13.30 -15.68
N GLU A 271 1.55 -14.56 -15.26
CA GLU A 271 1.74 -15.72 -16.14
C GLU A 271 0.83 -15.65 -17.38
N ASN A 272 -0.43 -15.24 -17.20
CA ASN A 272 -1.37 -15.09 -18.31
C ASN A 272 -0.97 -13.96 -19.26
N ALA A 273 -0.53 -12.82 -18.73
CA ALA A 273 -0.15 -11.65 -19.51
C ALA A 273 1.11 -11.91 -20.35
N GLU A 274 2.12 -12.58 -19.77
CA GLU A 274 3.40 -12.92 -20.39
C GLU A 274 3.32 -14.05 -21.40
N HIS A 275 2.25 -14.85 -21.35
CA HIS A 275 2.13 -16.02 -22.20
C HIS A 275 2.13 -15.65 -23.68
N LYS A 276 2.96 -16.33 -24.51
CA LYS A 276 3.09 -16.03 -25.96
C LYS A 276 1.75 -16.00 -26.71
N LEU A 277 0.84 -16.95 -26.42
CA LEU A 277 -0.50 -16.97 -27.02
C LEU A 277 -1.44 -15.83 -26.55
N ASN A 278 -1.05 -15.06 -25.54
CA ASN A 278 -1.77 -13.86 -25.08
C ASN A 278 -1.39 -12.61 -25.87
N ARG A 279 -0.28 -12.63 -26.63
CA ARG A 279 0.09 -11.61 -27.62
C ARG A 279 0.03 -10.16 -27.11
N GLY A 280 0.51 -9.90 -25.89
CA GLY A 280 0.57 -8.55 -25.32
C GLY A 280 -0.75 -7.97 -24.81
N ASP A 281 -1.84 -8.76 -24.75
CA ASP A 281 -3.14 -8.30 -24.23
C ASP A 281 -3.12 -8.16 -22.71
N LEU A 282 -2.93 -6.94 -22.20
CA LEU A 282 -2.92 -6.62 -20.77
C LEU A 282 -4.32 -6.41 -20.19
N THR A 283 -5.38 -6.46 -20.99
CA THR A 283 -6.75 -6.24 -20.53
C THR A 283 -7.14 -7.18 -19.36
N PRO A 284 -6.85 -8.50 -19.40
CA PRO A 284 -7.14 -9.39 -18.27
C PRO A 284 -6.32 -9.07 -17.02
N PHE A 285 -5.04 -8.67 -17.19
CA PHE A 285 -4.17 -8.29 -16.09
C PHE A 285 -4.71 -7.04 -15.37
N VAL A 286 -5.00 -5.99 -16.13
CA VAL A 286 -5.57 -4.74 -15.59
C VAL A 286 -6.90 -5.02 -14.90
N THR A 287 -7.77 -5.84 -15.50
CA THR A 287 -9.05 -6.23 -14.90
C THR A 287 -8.85 -6.91 -13.54
N GLU A 288 -7.93 -7.86 -13.43
CA GLU A 288 -7.64 -8.56 -12.17
C GLU A 288 -7.06 -7.62 -11.11
N MET A 289 -6.15 -6.73 -11.49
CA MET A 289 -5.56 -5.76 -10.56
C MET A 289 -6.59 -4.73 -10.06
N LEU A 290 -7.53 -4.31 -10.91
CA LEU A 290 -8.65 -3.46 -10.46
C LEU A 290 -9.62 -4.20 -9.54
N ASN A 291 -9.83 -5.50 -9.74
CA ASN A 291 -10.60 -6.32 -8.79
C ASN A 291 -9.90 -6.38 -7.43
N PHE A 292 -8.58 -6.57 -7.39
CA PHE A 292 -7.81 -6.48 -6.14
C PHE A 292 -7.99 -5.14 -5.43
N LEU A 293 -7.93 -4.02 -6.16
CA LEU A 293 -8.16 -2.68 -5.60
C LEU A 293 -9.60 -2.52 -5.08
N LEU A 294 -10.58 -3.06 -5.80
CA LEU A 294 -11.99 -3.01 -5.38
C LEU A 294 -12.22 -3.84 -4.11
N GLU A 295 -11.63 -5.03 -4.03
CA GLU A 295 -11.66 -5.91 -2.86
C GLU A 295 -11.03 -5.19 -1.65
N SER A 296 -9.85 -4.59 -1.84
CA SER A 296 -9.11 -3.88 -0.79
C SER A 296 -9.87 -2.66 -0.26
N GLN A 297 -10.46 -1.86 -1.15
CA GLN A 297 -11.32 -0.73 -0.77
C GLN A 297 -12.58 -1.20 -0.02
N GLY A 298 -13.19 -2.30 -0.45
CA GLY A 298 -14.34 -2.87 0.23
C GLY A 298 -14.02 -3.32 1.65
N GLU A 299 -12.87 -3.95 1.86
CA GLU A 299 -12.37 -4.34 3.20
C GLU A 299 -12.09 -3.13 4.08
N MET A 300 -11.39 -2.13 3.53
CA MET A 300 -11.09 -0.88 4.21
C MET A 300 -12.35 -0.13 4.64
N LEU A 301 -13.35 -0.03 3.76
CA LEU A 301 -14.61 0.64 4.08
C LEU A 301 -15.32 -0.05 5.25
N ARG A 302 -15.41 -1.39 5.24
CA ARG A 302 -16.04 -2.16 6.33
C ARG A 302 -15.30 -1.98 7.65
N ASP A 303 -13.97 -2.02 7.64
CA ASP A 303 -13.13 -1.82 8.83
C ASP A 303 -13.31 -0.40 9.39
N LEU A 304 -13.34 0.62 8.52
CA LEU A 304 -13.61 2.00 8.93
C LEU A 304 -15.03 2.21 9.48
N GLU A 305 -16.05 1.60 8.86
CA GLU A 305 -17.44 1.67 9.34
C GLU A 305 -17.57 1.06 10.74
N ALA A 306 -16.96 -0.11 10.96
CA ALA A 306 -16.93 -0.76 12.27
C ALA A 306 -16.23 0.12 13.32
N ARG A 307 -15.05 0.67 12.99
CA ARG A 307 -14.32 1.56 13.90
C ARG A 307 -15.05 2.86 14.18
N LYS A 308 -15.78 3.42 13.20
CA LYS A 308 -16.60 4.62 13.38
C LYS A 308 -17.73 4.38 14.37
N LEU A 309 -18.42 3.24 14.28
CA LEU A 309 -19.46 2.86 15.24
C LEU A 309 -18.91 2.75 16.66
N LEU A 310 -17.75 2.10 16.83
CA LEU A 310 -17.09 2.01 18.13
C LEU A 310 -16.60 3.37 18.63
N PHE A 311 -16.16 4.26 17.74
CA PHE A 311 -15.78 5.62 18.08
C PHE A 311 -16.96 6.45 18.56
N ASP A 312 -18.14 6.30 17.96
CA ASP A 312 -19.35 6.99 18.38
C ASP A 312 -19.82 6.51 19.77
N ASP A 313 -19.81 5.19 20.02
CA ASP A 313 -20.10 4.63 21.36
C ASP A 313 -19.06 5.08 22.40
N LEU A 314 -17.77 5.10 22.06
CA LEU A 314 -16.72 5.65 22.91
C LEU A 314 -17.00 7.12 23.26
N SER A 315 -17.38 7.93 22.28
CA SER A 315 -17.72 9.34 22.48
C SER A 315 -18.89 9.47 23.47
N GLU A 316 -19.99 8.75 23.26
CA GLU A 316 -21.16 8.78 24.16
C GLU A 316 -20.78 8.37 25.60
N ARG A 317 -19.99 7.31 25.76
CA ARG A 317 -19.52 6.86 27.08
C ARG A 317 -18.68 7.91 27.78
N ILE A 318 -17.75 8.55 27.08
CA ILE A 318 -16.92 9.61 27.67
C ILE A 318 -17.79 10.80 28.09
N HIS A 319 -18.75 11.23 27.25
CA HIS A 319 -19.67 12.32 27.61
C HIS A 319 -20.57 11.97 28.81
N GLY A 320 -20.90 10.69 29.00
CA GLY A 320 -21.67 10.21 30.14
C GLY A 320 -20.88 10.09 31.46
N ARG A 321 -19.55 10.24 31.45
CA ARG A 321 -18.73 10.18 32.67
C ARG A 321 -18.85 11.49 33.46
N ASN A 322 -19.13 11.37 34.76
CA ASN A 322 -19.16 12.51 35.66
C ASN A 322 -17.79 13.18 35.75
N ALA A 323 -17.79 14.51 35.82
CA ALA A 323 -16.62 15.32 36.08
C ALA A 323 -17.01 16.58 36.87
N ASP A 324 -16.59 16.64 38.12
CA ASP A 324 -16.88 17.75 39.04
C ASP A 324 -15.74 18.78 39.10
N SER A 325 -14.65 18.53 38.36
CA SER A 325 -13.46 19.38 38.32
C SER A 325 -12.84 19.42 36.92
N ALA A 326 -12.13 20.51 36.63
CA ALA A 326 -11.36 20.64 35.38
C ALA A 326 -10.33 19.51 35.20
N LYS A 327 -9.81 18.96 36.31
CA LYS A 327 -8.91 17.79 36.29
C LYS A 327 -9.64 16.55 35.76
N GLN A 328 -10.83 16.24 36.28
CA GLN A 328 -11.62 15.09 35.82
C GLN A 328 -12.09 15.24 34.37
N VAL A 329 -12.42 16.47 33.94
CA VAL A 329 -12.72 16.74 32.52
C VAL A 329 -11.53 16.37 31.64
N ARG A 330 -10.31 16.81 32.01
CA ARG A 330 -9.10 16.47 31.25
C ARG A 330 -8.80 14.97 31.28
N GLN A 331 -8.96 14.30 32.41
CA GLN A 331 -8.81 12.84 32.52
C GLN A 331 -9.78 12.07 31.61
N ASN A 332 -11.05 12.50 31.53
CA ASN A 332 -12.01 11.91 30.60
C ASN A 332 -11.60 12.14 29.14
N GLN A 333 -11.04 13.31 28.82
CA GLN A 333 -10.48 13.58 27.49
C GLN A 333 -9.21 12.75 27.20
N GLU A 334 -8.35 12.50 28.19
CA GLU A 334 -7.18 11.62 28.04
C GLU A 334 -7.62 10.18 27.71
N LEU A 335 -8.64 9.66 28.42
CA LEU A 335 -9.25 8.37 28.10
C LEU A 335 -9.86 8.36 26.70
N PHE A 336 -10.48 9.45 26.26
CA PHE A 336 -11.02 9.57 24.90
C PHE A 336 -9.95 9.49 23.82
N ILE A 337 -8.81 10.17 24.01
CA ILE A 337 -7.67 10.09 23.09
C ILE A 337 -7.05 8.69 23.10
N LEU A 338 -6.88 8.09 24.27
CA LEU A 338 -6.39 6.72 24.39
C LEU A 338 -7.33 5.69 23.75
N GLY A 339 -8.65 5.90 23.86
CA GLY A 339 -9.65 5.09 23.16
C GLY A 339 -9.58 5.24 21.64
N GLN A 340 -9.34 6.45 21.13
CA GLN A 340 -9.07 6.66 19.70
C GLN A 340 -7.80 5.94 19.24
N VAL A 341 -6.70 6.06 19.99
CA VAL A 341 -5.45 5.34 19.69
C VAL A 341 -5.71 3.84 19.66
N TRP A 342 -6.44 3.30 20.63
CA TRP A 342 -6.81 1.90 20.68
C TRP A 342 -7.64 1.46 19.45
N LEU A 343 -8.59 2.30 19.03
CA LEU A 343 -9.49 2.02 17.91
C LEU A 343 -8.86 2.21 16.53
N PHE A 344 -7.83 3.02 16.36
CA PHE A 344 -7.33 3.38 15.03
C PHE A 344 -5.84 3.11 14.82
N ASP A 345 -5.03 3.05 15.87
CA ASP A 345 -3.60 2.72 15.79
C ASP A 345 -3.36 1.26 16.24
N GLU A 346 -2.83 0.43 15.34
CA GLU A 346 -2.57 -0.99 15.59
C GLU A 346 -1.63 -1.25 16.77
N THR A 347 -0.78 -0.30 17.11
CA THR A 347 0.13 -0.41 18.27
C THR A 347 -0.60 -0.22 19.59
N ARG A 348 -1.75 0.47 19.58
CA ARG A 348 -2.56 0.82 20.76
C ARG A 348 -1.80 1.58 21.85
N VAL A 349 -0.66 2.18 21.52
CA VAL A 349 0.17 2.95 22.45
C VAL A 349 0.41 4.36 21.94
N ILE A 350 0.47 5.33 22.86
CA ILE A 350 0.83 6.73 22.57
C ILE A 350 2.00 7.16 23.46
N GLN A 351 2.91 7.98 22.94
CA GLN A 351 3.98 8.56 23.76
C GLN A 351 3.44 9.68 24.66
N LEU A 352 3.98 9.81 25.88
CA LEU A 352 3.58 10.90 26.79
C LEU A 352 3.73 12.28 26.15
N ASP A 353 4.78 12.47 25.36
CA ASP A 353 5.07 13.72 24.65
C ASP A 353 3.96 14.07 23.65
N GLU A 354 3.49 13.06 22.89
CA GLU A 354 2.43 13.19 21.91
C GLU A 354 1.10 13.48 22.59
N LEU A 355 0.79 12.76 23.68
CA LEU A 355 -0.42 12.98 24.46
C LEU A 355 -0.44 14.39 25.05
N ALA A 356 0.66 14.84 25.67
CA ALA A 356 0.76 16.19 26.24
C ALA A 356 0.62 17.30 25.20
N ALA A 357 1.14 17.09 23.99
CA ALA A 357 0.98 18.03 22.89
C ALA A 357 -0.50 18.23 22.49
N GLN A 358 -1.34 17.20 22.57
CA GLN A 358 -2.78 17.31 22.26
C GLN A 358 -3.50 18.25 23.24
N PHE A 359 -3.09 18.27 24.51
CA PHE A 359 -3.68 19.09 25.55
C PHE A 359 -3.04 20.48 25.68
N LYS A 360 -1.91 20.74 25.00
CA LYS A 360 -1.06 21.93 25.20
C LYS A 360 -0.64 22.09 26.68
N GLU A 361 -0.41 20.96 27.34
CA GLU A 361 -0.05 20.87 28.76
C GLU A 361 1.38 20.38 28.94
N THR A 362 1.92 20.53 30.15
CA THR A 362 3.24 19.97 30.46
C THR A 362 3.18 18.44 30.61
N LYS A 363 4.28 17.75 30.29
CA LYS A 363 4.41 16.30 30.54
C LYS A 363 4.13 15.93 32.00
N GLN A 364 4.49 16.82 32.94
CA GLN A 364 4.26 16.60 34.37
C GLN A 364 2.77 16.67 34.71
N THR A 365 2.03 17.62 34.14
CA THR A 365 0.57 17.73 34.33
C THR A 365 -0.11 16.44 33.90
N ILE A 366 0.13 16.01 32.66
CA ILE A 366 -0.48 14.78 32.11
C ILE A 366 -0.04 13.54 32.89
N ARG A 367 1.22 13.46 33.32
CA ARG A 367 1.68 12.35 34.16
C ARG A 367 0.95 12.27 35.50
N ASN A 368 0.65 13.42 36.12
CA ASN A 368 -0.11 13.46 37.37
C ASN A 368 -1.57 13.03 37.18
N ASP A 369 -2.15 13.30 35.99
CA ASP A 369 -3.50 12.87 35.65
C ASP A 369 -3.55 11.36 35.36
N LEU A 370 -2.59 10.88 34.57
CA LEU A 370 -2.40 9.46 34.26
C LEU A 370 -2.14 8.62 35.50
N SER A 371 -1.42 9.13 36.50
CA SER A 371 -1.20 8.40 37.77
C SER A 371 -2.52 8.07 38.46
N VAL A 372 -3.50 8.99 38.43
CA VAL A 372 -4.83 8.74 39.02
C VAL A 372 -5.60 7.72 38.20
N LEU A 373 -5.48 7.76 36.86
CA LEU A 373 -6.10 6.77 35.97
C LEU A 373 -5.43 5.39 36.11
N GLU A 374 -4.14 5.34 36.38
CA GLU A 374 -3.36 4.11 36.61
C GLU A 374 -3.74 3.49 37.97
N ASP A 375 -3.85 4.30 39.03
CA ASP A 375 -4.36 3.86 40.34
C ASP A 375 -5.81 3.33 40.26
N ALA A 376 -6.61 3.88 39.35
CA ALA A 376 -7.96 3.40 39.04
C ALA A 376 -8.00 2.17 38.12
N GLY A 377 -6.84 1.66 37.69
CA GLY A 377 -6.74 0.49 36.81
C GLY A 377 -7.14 0.74 35.36
N LEU A 378 -7.25 2.00 34.91
CA LEU A 378 -7.75 2.34 33.57
C LEU A 378 -6.64 2.49 32.51
N VAL A 379 -5.43 2.85 32.93
CA VAL A 379 -4.27 2.98 32.04
C VAL A 379 -3.07 2.22 32.59
N LYS A 380 -2.13 1.87 31.72
CA LYS A 380 -0.85 1.28 32.12
C LYS A 380 0.30 1.83 31.28
N ILE A 381 1.47 1.90 31.88
CA ILE A 381 2.73 2.20 31.17
C ILE A 381 3.18 0.94 30.41
N SER A 382 3.26 1.02 29.07
CA SER A 382 3.68 -0.09 28.21
C SER A 382 5.20 -0.17 28.03
N SER A 383 5.89 0.97 28.00
CA SER A 383 7.35 1.06 28.00
C SER A 383 7.79 2.31 28.76
N PRO A 384 8.89 2.25 29.53
CA PRO A 384 9.42 3.41 30.25
C PRO A 384 10.31 4.32 29.38
N ARG A 385 10.84 3.82 28.25
CA ARG A 385 11.78 4.57 27.38
C ARG A 385 11.60 4.19 25.89
N PRO A 386 11.04 5.09 25.06
CA PRO A 386 10.29 6.28 25.45
C PRO A 386 9.04 5.90 26.28
N LEU A 387 8.57 6.81 27.14
CA LEU A 387 7.41 6.53 27.97
C LEU A 387 6.15 6.44 27.11
N THR A 388 5.54 5.26 27.07
CA THR A 388 4.33 4.98 26.30
C THR A 388 3.20 4.49 27.20
N ILE A 389 1.98 4.87 26.86
CA ILE A 389 0.77 4.60 27.64
C ILE A 389 -0.25 3.87 26.76
N THR A 390 -0.99 2.97 27.36
CA THR A 390 -2.13 2.28 26.75
C THR A 390 -3.26 2.07 27.75
N LEU A 391 -4.45 1.74 27.25
CA LEU A 391 -5.58 1.35 28.07
C LEU A 391 -5.36 -0.06 28.64
N THR A 392 -5.91 -0.30 29.83
CA THR A 392 -6.04 -1.66 30.37
C THR A 392 -7.24 -2.37 29.74
N GLU A 393 -7.31 -3.69 29.92
CA GLU A 393 -8.50 -4.45 29.52
C GLU A 393 -9.77 -3.99 30.27
N GLU A 394 -9.61 -3.57 31.53
CA GLU A 394 -10.70 -3.02 32.32
C GLU A 394 -11.24 -1.73 31.72
N ALA A 395 -10.35 -0.77 31.39
CA ALA A 395 -10.77 0.43 30.68
C ALA A 395 -11.41 0.11 29.33
N CYS A 396 -10.88 -0.86 28.57
CA CYS A 396 -11.49 -1.25 27.30
C CYS A 396 -12.94 -1.73 27.51
N ARG A 397 -13.19 -2.56 28.54
CA ARG A 397 -14.55 -3.00 28.89
C ARG A 397 -15.45 -1.84 29.30
N GLU A 398 -14.97 -0.92 30.15
CA GLU A 398 -15.73 0.26 30.56
C GLU A 398 -16.10 1.16 29.37
N LEU A 399 -15.13 1.37 28.48
CA LEU A 399 -15.23 2.24 27.32
C LEU A 399 -15.88 1.57 26.10
N GLY A 400 -16.38 0.33 26.23
CA GLY A 400 -17.05 -0.37 25.14
C GLY A 400 -16.13 -0.82 24.00
N LEU A 401 -14.82 -0.79 24.21
CA LEU A 401 -13.82 -1.16 23.22
C LEU A 401 -13.68 -2.68 23.16
N LYS A 402 -13.78 -3.23 21.95
CA LYS A 402 -13.65 -4.68 21.68
C LYS A 402 -12.82 -4.87 20.43
N ASP A 403 -12.09 -5.98 20.37
CA ASP A 403 -11.40 -6.37 19.13
C ASP A 403 -12.48 -6.57 18.07
N GLY A 404 -12.39 -5.76 17.01
CA GLY A 404 -13.34 -5.72 15.89
C GLY A 404 -13.22 -6.91 14.96
#